data_AF-A0A562BZN7-F1
#
_entry.id   AF-A0A562BZN7-F1
#
_cell.length_a   1.000
_cell.length_b   1.000
_cell.length_c   1.000
_cell.angle_alpha   90.00
_cell.angle_beta   90.00
_cell.angle_gamma   90.00
#
_symmetry.space_group_name_H-M   'P 1'
#
loop_
_entity.id
_entity.type
_entity.pdbx_description
1 polymer ?
#
loop_
_entity_poly.entity_id
_entity_poly.type
_entity_poly.pdbx_seq_one_letter_code
_entity_poly.pdbx_strand_id
1 'polypeptide(L)' 'MVRLPRWNFKWTVANTDIIRSMAEDGCDAYAIALHFTRLGKPATTDEILRICDDMGVKVRRTA' A
#
# COMPACT_ATOMS: atom_id res chain seq x y z
N MET A 1 15.73 3.76 18.72
CA MET A 1 14.43 3.86 18.04
C MET A 1 14.58 4.78 16.83
N VAL A 2 14.64 4.24 15.62
CA VAL A 2 14.70 5.06 14.40
C VAL A 2 13.29 5.54 14.10
N ARG A 3 12.99 6.81 14.41
CA ARG A 3 11.78 7.49 13.92
C ARG A 3 11.97 7.68 12.42
N LEU A 4 11.34 6.82 11.61
CA LEU A 4 11.21 7.08 10.18
C LEU A 4 10.46 8.41 10.02
N PRO A 5 10.99 9.37 9.23
CA PRO A 5 10.31 10.62 9.00
C PRO A 5 8.93 10.30 8.41
N ARG A 6 7.88 10.94 8.94
CA ARG A 6 6.54 10.94 8.35
C ARG A 6 6.64 11.59 6.97
N TRP A 7 7.08 10.81 5.98
CA TRP A 7 7.05 11.21 4.59
C TRP A 7 5.59 11.48 4.28
N ASN A 8 5.29 12.75 4.03
CA ASN A 8 3.98 13.23 3.65
C ASN A 8 3.74 12.83 2.18
N PHE A 9 3.86 11.52 1.90
CA PHE A 9 3.71 10.96 0.57
C PHE A 9 2.24 11.10 0.19
N LYS A 10 1.95 12.11 -0.62
CA LYS A 10 0.62 12.28 -1.20
C LYS A 10 0.40 11.16 -2.19
N TRP A 11 -0.43 10.20 -1.83
CA TRP A 11 -0.91 9.19 -2.75
C TRP A 11 -1.63 9.87 -3.92
N THR A 12 -1.11 9.67 -5.13
CA THR A 12 -1.76 10.11 -6.36
C THR A 12 -2.82 9.08 -6.76
N VAL A 13 -3.82 9.51 -7.53
CA VAL A 13 -4.86 8.62 -8.09
C VAL A 13 -4.23 7.41 -8.81
N ALA A 14 -3.17 7.64 -9.58
CA ALA A 14 -2.43 6.57 -10.25
C ALA A 14 -1.84 5.53 -9.29
N ASN A 15 -1.38 5.93 -8.10
CA ASN A 15 -0.85 4.96 -7.13
C ASN A 15 -2.00 4.15 -6.49
N THR A 16 -3.14 4.79 -6.20
CA THR A 16 -4.32 4.09 -5.65
C THR A 16 -4.93 3.11 -6.65
N ASP A 17 -4.89 3.43 -7.95
CA ASP A 17 -5.34 2.50 -9.01
C ASP A 17 -4.42 1.27 -9.09
N ILE A 18 -3.10 1.44 -8.94
CA ILE A 18 -2.16 0.32 -8.87
C ILE A 18 -2.47 -0.56 -7.64
N ILE A 19 -2.70 0.05 -6.47
CA ILE A 19 -3.07 -0.69 -5.25
C ILE A 19 -4.34 -1.50 -5.49
N ARG A 20 -5.37 -0.88 -6.09
CA ARG A 20 -6.64 -1.55 -6.40
C ARG A 20 -6.42 -2.74 -7.35
N SER A 21 -5.69 -2.53 -8.45
CA SER A 21 -5.40 -3.60 -9.42
C SER A 21 -4.71 -4.78 -8.75
N MET A 22 -3.66 -4.53 -7.97
CA MET A 22 -2.94 -5.59 -7.26
C MET A 22 -3.83 -6.31 -6.24
N ALA A 23 -4.71 -5.58 -5.56
CA ALA A 23 -5.66 -6.16 -4.61
C ALA A 23 -6.72 -7.04 -5.32
N GLU A 24 -7.23 -6.61 -6.48
CA GLU A 24 -8.15 -7.37 -7.32
C GLU A 24 -7.49 -8.62 -7.91
N ASP A 25 -6.19 -8.55 -8.21
CA ASP A 25 -5.36 -9.70 -8.62
C ASP A 25 -5.08 -10.68 -7.46
N GLY A 26 -5.55 -10.37 -6.24
CA GLY A 26 -5.42 -11.22 -5.06
C GLY A 26 -4.12 -11.04 -4.27
N CYS A 27 -3.36 -9.97 -4.53
CA CYS A 27 -2.18 -9.64 -3.73
C CYS A 27 -2.55 -9.28 -2.30
N ASP A 28 -1.71 -9.67 -1.35
CA ASP A 28 -1.82 -9.21 0.03
C ASP A 28 -1.21 -7.80 0.21
N ALA A 29 -1.55 -7.14 1.31
CA ALA A 29 -1.08 -5.80 1.61
C ALA A 29 0.45 -5.72 1.77
N TYR A 30 1.10 -6.82 2.16
CA TYR A 30 2.55 -6.89 2.28
C TYR A 30 3.23 -6.86 0.90
N ALA A 31 2.76 -7.64 -0.06
CA ALA A 31 3.25 -7.68 -1.43
C ALA A 31 3.09 -6.32 -2.13
N ILE A 32 1.95 -5.66 -1.91
CA ILE A 32 1.70 -4.31 -2.42
C ILE A 32 2.67 -3.30 -1.77
N ALA A 33 2.82 -3.33 -0.45
CA ALA A 33 3.77 -2.46 0.27
C ALA A 33 5.23 -2.67 -0.20
N LEU A 34 5.62 -3.92 -0.44
CA LEU A 34 6.94 -4.27 -0.97
C LEU A 34 7.13 -3.74 -2.40
N HIS A 35 6.11 -3.81 -3.24
CA HIS A 35 6.14 -3.25 -4.60
C HIS A 35 6.43 -1.74 -4.57
N PHE A 36 5.71 -0.97 -3.77
CA PHE A 36 5.95 0.47 -3.63
C PHE A 36 7.33 0.78 -3.03
N THR A 37 7.77 0.00 -2.03
CA THR A 37 9.11 0.14 -1.45
C THR A 37 10.20 -0.05 -2.50
N ARG A 38 10.05 -1.03 -3.41
CA ARG A 38 10.98 -1.26 -4.55
C ARG A 38 10.99 -0.12 -5.57
N LEU A 39 9.87 0.59 -5.71
CA LEU A 39 9.75 1.77 -6.56
C LEU A 39 10.32 3.06 -5.91
N GLY A 40 10.96 2.95 -4.74
CA GLY A 40 11.47 4.10 -3.99
C GLY A 40 10.39 4.90 -3.26
N LYS A 41 9.19 4.32 -3.13
CA LYS A 41 8.04 4.90 -2.41
C LYS A 41 7.74 4.01 -1.20
N PRO A 42 8.51 4.12 -0.10
CA PRO A 42 8.31 3.23 1.05
C PRO A 42 6.88 3.40 1.57
N ALA A 43 6.13 2.30 1.54
CA ALA A 43 4.77 2.20 2.06
C ALA A 43 4.73 1.06 3.08
N THR A 44 4.02 1.27 4.17
CA THR A 44 3.82 0.23 5.19
C THR A 44 2.60 -0.62 4.85
N THR A 45 2.59 -1.87 5.30
CA THR A 45 1.42 -2.76 5.17
C THR A 45 0.17 -2.13 5.78
N ASP A 46 0.31 -1.40 6.89
CA ASP A 46 -0.81 -0.71 7.55
C ASP A 46 -1.37 0.45 6.72
N GLU A 47 -0.51 1.20 6.02
CA GLU A 47 -0.96 2.25 5.09
C GLU A 47 -1.72 1.64 3.91
N ILE A 48 -1.20 0.56 3.32
CA ILE A 48 -1.89 -0.13 2.24
C ILE A 48 -3.25 -0.66 2.71
N LEU A 49 -3.32 -1.26 3.90
CA LEU A 49 -4.59 -1.75 4.46
C LEU A 49 -5.62 -0.62 4.61
N ARG A 50 -5.21 0.55 5.12
CA ARG A 50 -6.11 1.71 5.24
C ARG A 50 -6.56 2.22 3.87
N ILE A 51 -5.65 2.32 2.91
CA ILE A 51 -5.99 2.77 1.54
C ILE A 51 -6.96 1.79 0.89
N CYS A 52 -6.75 0.49 1.04
CA CYS A 52 -7.66 -0.53 0.56
C CYS A 52 -9.04 -0.44 1.24
N ASP A 53 -9.09 -0.23 2.56
CA ASP A 53 -10.33 -0.06 3.32
C ASP A 53 -11.10 1.21 2.89
N ASP A 54 -10.40 2.34 2.71
CA ASP A 54 -10.97 3.60 2.19
C ASP A 54 -11.53 3.43 0.77
N MET A 55 -10.97 2.52 -0.02
CA MET A 55 -11.47 2.15 -1.35
C MET A 55 -12.58 1.09 -1.33
N GLY A 56 -12.90 0.52 -0.16
CA GLY A 56 -13.86 -0.58 -0.03
C GLY A 56 -13.32 -1.94 -0.52
N VAL A 57 -12.01 -2.09 -0.68
CA VAL A 57 -11.35 -3.31 -1.15
C VAL A 57 -10.78 -4.07 0.04
N LYS A 58 -11.19 -5.34 0.22
CA LYS A 58 -10.65 -6.19 1.29
C LYS A 58 -9.41 -6.93 0.82
N VAL A 59 -8.26 -6.60 1.41
CA VAL A 59 -7.00 -7.33 1.22
C VAL A 59 -6.58 -8.03 2.50
N ARG A 60 -5.92 -9.19 2.38
CA ARG A 60 -5.28 -9.85 3.51
C ARG A 60 -3.99 -9.11 3.88
N ARG A 61 -3.61 -9.13 5.17
CA ARG A 61 -2.38 -8.50 5.64
C ARG A 61 -1.14 -9.20 5.08
N THR A 62 -1.14 -10.53 5.09
CA THR A 62 -0.13 -11.43 4.51
C THR A 62 -0.84 -12.67 3.99
N ALA A 63 -0.18 -13.44 3.11
CA ALA A 63 -0.53 -14.83 2.80
C ALA A 63 -0.66 -15.69 4.07
#